data_AF-A0A820RLB7-F1
#
_entry.id   AF-A0A820RLB7-F1
#
_cell.length_a   1.000
_cell.length_b   1.000
_cell.length_c   1.000
_cell.angle_alpha   90.00
_cell.angle_beta   90.00
_cell.angle_gamma   90.00
#
_symmetry.space_group_name_H-M   'P 1'
#
loop_
_entity.id
_entity.type
_entity.pdbx_description
1 polymer ?
#
loop_
_entity_poly.entity_id
_entity_poly.type
_entity_poly.pdbx_seq_one_letter_code
_entity_poly.pdbx_strand_id
1 'polypeptide(L)'
;QHIRSVLSQDRIVFVVSGSLGIHLVPKIHSLQQIFSIYIYCANLPFHREWAQHYIKVKSVCDQFNDLINRIQCDHSDRRQNKSDEPLSMSIFDKDNDYEQSTTGLDGRFLQT
;
A
#
# COMPACT_ATOMS: atom_id res chain seq x y z
N GLN A 1 23.65 14.66 8.67
CA GLN A 1 22.27 14.31 8.29
C GLN A 1 22.16 12.79 8.31
N HIS A 2 21.35 12.20 9.20
CA HIS A 2 21.23 10.75 9.35
C HIS A 2 19.98 10.27 8.61
N ILE A 3 20.12 9.82 7.37
CA ILE A 3 19.11 8.93 6.79
C ILE A 3 19.43 7.56 7.35
N ARG A 4 18.68 7.13 8.37
CA ARG A 4 18.71 5.73 8.81
C ARG A 4 18.36 4.87 7.59
N SER A 5 19.17 3.85 7.32
CA SER A 5 18.93 2.91 6.23
C SER A 5 17.51 2.36 6.35
N VAL A 6 16.67 2.69 5.37
CA VAL A 6 15.31 2.16 5.25
C VAL A 6 15.45 0.67 4.97
N LEU A 7 15.03 -0.19 5.90
CA LEU A 7 15.05 -1.63 5.65
C LEU A 7 14.00 -1.95 4.59
N SER A 8 14.19 -3.02 3.82
CA SER A 8 13.25 -3.42 2.75
C SER A 8 11.82 -3.69 3.25
N GLN A 9 11.65 -3.85 4.57
CA GLN A 9 10.38 -4.10 5.26
C GLN A 9 9.68 -2.81 5.72
N ASP A 10 10.37 -1.67 5.69
CA ASP A 10 9.81 -0.40 6.17
C ASP A 10 8.80 0.14 5.16
N ARG A 11 7.61 0.48 5.68
CA ARG A 11 6.55 1.13 4.91
C ARG A 11 6.68 2.63 4.96
N ILE A 12 6.73 3.25 3.79
CA ILE A 12 6.86 4.69 3.61
C ILE A 12 5.50 5.31 3.37
N VAL A 13 5.19 6.34 4.16
CA VAL A 13 4.14 7.30 3.88
C VAL A 13 4.76 8.50 3.17
N PHE A 14 4.31 8.80 1.96
CA PHE A 14 4.87 9.85 1.13
C PHE A 14 3.94 11.05 1.04
N VAL A 15 4.40 12.23 1.49
CA VAL A 15 3.66 13.49 1.38
C VAL A 15 4.40 14.39 0.38
N VAL A 16 3.70 14.88 -0.63
CA VAL A 16 4.32 15.62 -1.74
C VAL A 16 3.46 16.79 -2.20
N SER A 17 4.07 17.82 -2.76
CA SER A 17 3.33 18.88 -3.44
C SER A 17 2.72 18.37 -4.74
N GLY A 18 1.66 19.02 -5.24
CA GLY A 18 1.02 18.65 -6.52
C GLY A 18 2.00 18.62 -7.69
N SER A 19 2.73 19.73 -7.90
CA SER A 19 3.67 19.89 -9.02
C SER A 19 4.79 18.84 -9.00
N LEU A 20 5.38 18.58 -7.82
CA LEU A 20 6.41 17.55 -7.70
C LEU A 20 5.82 16.14 -7.79
N GLY A 21 4.58 15.97 -7.32
CA GLY A 21 3.81 14.73 -7.38
C GLY A 21 3.67 14.22 -8.81
N ILE A 22 3.37 15.09 -9.77
CA ILE A 22 3.26 14.73 -11.20
C ILE A 22 4.50 13.99 -11.71
N HIS A 23 5.68 14.36 -11.23
CA HIS A 23 6.94 13.77 -11.69
C HIS A 23 7.40 12.57 -10.85
N LEU A 24 7.12 12.56 -9.54
CA LEU A 24 7.60 11.53 -8.63
C LEU A 24 6.64 10.34 -8.51
N VAL A 25 5.33 10.60 -8.39
CA VAL A 25 4.33 9.53 -8.18
C VAL A 25 4.38 8.46 -9.28
N PRO A 26 4.49 8.79 -10.58
CA PRO A 26 4.59 7.77 -11.63
C PRO A 26 5.82 6.87 -11.51
N LYS A 27 6.89 7.36 -10.88
CA LYS A 27 8.15 6.61 -10.71
C LYS A 27 8.14 5.71 -9.48
N ILE A 28 7.39 6.08 -8.44
CA ILE A 28 7.47 5.43 -7.13
C ILE A 28 6.20 4.67 -6.75
N HIS A 29 5.05 4.90 -7.40
CA HIS A 29 3.78 4.29 -6.96
C HIS A 29 3.81 2.75 -6.99
N SER A 30 4.60 2.15 -7.88
CA SER A 30 4.75 0.70 -8.00
C SER A 30 5.64 0.08 -6.91
N LEU A 31 6.48 0.88 -6.23
CA LEU A 31 7.40 0.39 -5.21
C LEU A 31 6.62 -0.19 -4.02
N GLN A 32 6.96 -1.41 -3.60
CA GLN A 32 6.29 -2.10 -2.49
C GLN A 32 6.41 -1.33 -1.16
N GLN A 33 7.53 -0.64 -0.95
CA GLN A 33 7.77 0.17 0.24
C GLN A 33 6.81 1.37 0.35
N ILE A 34 6.32 1.91 -0.78
CA ILE A 34 5.35 3.00 -0.76
C ILE A 34 3.99 2.43 -0.35
N PHE A 35 3.54 2.83 0.83
CA PHE A 35 2.28 2.38 1.41
C PHE A 35 1.13 3.33 1.08
N SER A 36 1.35 4.63 1.27
CA SER A 36 0.36 5.67 0.97
C SER A 36 1.04 6.94 0.48
N ILE A 37 0.34 7.65 -0.40
CA ILE A 37 0.74 8.93 -0.97
C ILE A 37 -0.33 9.97 -0.65
N TYR A 38 0.08 11.13 -0.17
CA TYR A 38 -0.78 12.28 0.05
C TYR A 38 -0.25 13.47 -0.72
N ILE A 39 -1.13 14.13 -1.47
CA ILE A 39 -0.78 15.30 -2.28
C ILE A 39 -1.36 16.54 -1.62
N TYR A 40 -0.49 17.50 -1.34
CA TYR A 40 -0.85 18.80 -0.77
C TYR A 40 -0.62 19.90 -1.82
N CYS A 41 -1.69 20.52 -2.32
CA CYS A 41 -1.60 21.55 -3.35
C CYS A 41 -2.84 22.44 -3.44
N ALA A 42 -2.64 23.70 -3.87
CA ALA A 42 -3.73 24.64 -4.08
C ALA A 42 -4.62 24.32 -5.30
N ASN A 43 -4.07 23.73 -6.37
CA ASN A 43 -4.83 23.40 -7.58
C ASN A 43 -5.45 22.00 -7.49
N LEU A 44 -6.60 21.89 -6.81
CA LEU A 44 -7.28 20.62 -6.59
C LEU A 44 -7.85 19.94 -7.84
N PRO A 45 -8.56 20.62 -8.77
CA PRO A 45 -9.28 19.93 -9.84
C PRO A 45 -8.36 19.07 -10.72
N PHE A 46 -7.26 19.67 -11.20
CA PHE A 46 -6.28 18.99 -12.03
C PHE A 46 -5.61 17.81 -11.28
N HIS A 47 -5.13 18.05 -10.06
CA HIS A 47 -4.39 17.01 -9.33
C HIS A 47 -5.29 15.89 -8.82
N ARG A 48 -6.59 16.14 -8.58
CA ARG A 48 -7.56 15.09 -8.24
C ARG A 48 -7.80 14.16 -9.41
N GLU A 49 -8.06 14.69 -10.60
CA GLU A 49 -8.27 13.89 -11.81
C GLU A 49 -7.02 13.06 -12.13
N TRP A 50 -5.85 13.70 -12.13
CA TRP A 50 -4.59 13.00 -12.34
C TRP A 50 -4.33 11.90 -11.28
N ALA A 51 -4.57 12.19 -10.00
CA ALA A 51 -4.34 11.26 -8.89
C ALA A 51 -5.21 10.00 -8.93
N GLN A 52 -6.39 10.03 -9.57
CA GLN A 52 -7.29 8.87 -9.66
C GLN A 52 -6.64 7.66 -10.36
N HIS A 53 -5.61 7.89 -11.18
CA HIS A 53 -4.86 6.85 -11.85
C HIS A 53 -3.92 6.06 -10.91
N TYR A 54 -3.76 6.50 -9.64
CA TYR A 54 -2.80 5.93 -8.70
C TYR A 54 -3.48 5.48 -7.40
N ILE A 55 -3.73 4.17 -7.27
CA ILE A 55 -4.46 3.58 -6.12
C ILE A 55 -3.85 3.87 -4.74
N LYS A 56 -2.54 4.14 -4.69
CA LYS A 56 -1.83 4.45 -3.44
C LYS A 56 -1.97 5.92 -3.03
N VAL A 57 -2.48 6.77 -3.90
CA VAL A 57 -2.82 8.15 -3.55
C VAL A 57 -4.12 8.14 -2.75
N LYS A 58 -4.03 8.51 -1.48
CA LYS A 58 -5.16 8.48 -0.54
C LYS A 58 -5.94 9.79 -0.49
N SER A 59 -5.27 10.92 -0.75
CA SER A 59 -5.92 12.23 -0.74
C SER A 59 -5.15 13.26 -1.55
N VAL A 60 -5.91 14.21 -2.10
CA VAL A 60 -5.45 15.47 -2.68
C VAL A 60 -6.19 16.60 -1.97
N CYS A 61 -5.44 17.41 -1.23
CA CYS A 61 -5.98 18.45 -0.35
C CYS A 61 -5.15 19.74 -0.46
N ASP A 62 -5.80 20.87 -0.18
CA ASP A 62 -5.23 22.21 -0.19
C ASP A 62 -5.14 22.81 1.23
N GLN A 63 -5.88 22.22 2.18
CA GLN A 63 -5.87 22.60 3.59
C GLN A 63 -4.97 21.69 4.42
N PHE A 64 -4.10 22.30 5.24
CA PHE A 64 -3.18 21.56 6.09
C PHE A 64 -3.91 20.68 7.12
N ASN A 65 -5.00 21.17 7.70
CA ASN A 65 -5.79 20.40 8.67
C ASN A 65 -6.40 19.14 8.04
N ASP A 66 -6.87 19.22 6.79
CA ASP A 66 -7.42 18.07 6.07
C ASP A 66 -6.36 17.00 5.84
N LEU A 67 -5.13 17.41 5.52
CA LEU A 67 -3.99 16.51 5.39
C LEU A 67 -3.72 15.77 6.71
N ILE A 68 -3.61 16.51 7.81
CA ILE A 68 -3.31 15.94 9.13
C ILE A 68 -4.43 15.00 9.57
N ASN A 69 -5.68 15.44 9.48
CA ASN A 69 -6.84 14.64 9.84
C ASN A 69 -6.88 13.36 9.01
N ARG A 70 -6.63 13.45 7.70
CA ARG A 70 -6.64 12.27 6.84
C ARG A 70 -5.55 11.26 7.22
N ILE A 71 -4.33 11.73 7.44
CA ILE A 71 -3.21 10.86 7.84
C ILE A 71 -3.53 10.18 9.19
N GLN A 72 -4.10 10.91 10.14
CA GLN A 72 -4.48 10.38 11.45
C GLN A 72 -5.59 9.34 11.37
N CYS A 73 -6.64 9.59 10.57
CA CYS A 73 -7.72 8.64 10.32
C CYS A 73 -7.16 7.36 9.69
N ASP A 74 -6.44 7.46 8.57
CA ASP A 74 -5.88 6.31 7.86
C ASP A 74 -4.93 5.48 8.75
N HIS A 75 -4.18 6.13 9.65
CA HIS A 75 -3.33 5.43 10.63
C HIS A 75 -4.13 4.75 11.75
N SER A 76 -5.23 5.37 12.20
CA SER A 76 -6.08 4.84 13.28
C SER A 76 -6.91 3.65 12.81
N ASP A 77 -7.56 3.77 11.64
CA ASP A 77 -8.31 2.67 11.00
C ASP A 77 -7.43 1.43 10.85
N ARG A 78 -6.19 1.64 10.44
CA ARG A 78 -5.23 0.56 10.29
C ARG A 78 -4.82 -0.09 11.60
N ARG A 79 -4.77 0.66 12.72
CA ARG A 79 -4.49 0.08 14.04
C ARG A 79 -5.67 -0.75 14.53
N GLN A 80 -6.89 -0.35 14.22
CA GLN A 80 -8.10 -1.07 14.60
C GLN A 80 -8.31 -2.32 13.73
N ASN A 81 -8.01 -2.25 12.43
CA ASN A 81 -8.18 -3.36 11.49
C ASN A 81 -7.01 -4.37 11.49
N LYS A 82 -6.12 -4.33 12.49
CA LYS A 82 -4.98 -5.26 12.65
C LYS A 82 -5.38 -6.70 12.99
N SER A 83 -6.68 -6.99 13.16
CA SER A 83 -7.19 -8.35 13.19
C SER A 83 -7.14 -9.07 11.83
N ASP A 84 -6.98 -8.32 10.72
CA ASP A 84 -6.91 -8.87 9.36
C ASP A 84 -5.56 -8.56 8.68
N GLU A 85 -4.46 -8.92 9.33
CA GLU A 85 -3.16 -8.95 8.65
C GLU A 85 -3.22 -9.94 7.48
N PRO A 86 -2.87 -9.57 6.23
CA PRO A 86 -2.75 -10.55 5.17
C PRO A 86 -1.68 -11.55 5.58
N LEU A 87 -2.11 -12.78 5.85
CA LEU A 87 -1.27 -13.90 6.27
C LEU A 87 -0.03 -13.93 5.37
N SER A 88 1.15 -13.83 6.00
CA SER A 88 2.40 -14.19 5.35
C SER A 88 2.34 -15.69 5.02
N MET A 89 1.88 -16.02 3.82
CA MET A 89 1.96 -17.38 3.30
C MET A 89 3.40 -17.64 2.84
N SER A 90 4.27 -18.04 3.76
CA SER A 90 5.53 -18.70 3.42
C SER A 90 5.22 -20.15 3.01
N ILE A 91 5.00 -20.38 1.71
CA ILE A 91 4.63 -21.71 1.16
C ILE A 91 5.87 -22.57 0.84
N PHE A 92 7.07 -22.01 0.81
CA PHE A 92 8.27 -22.76 0.42
C PHE A 92 9.31 -22.77 1.53
N ASP A 93 9.18 -23.77 2.40
CA ASP A 93 10.33 -24.38 3.06
C ASP A 93 10.02 -25.86 3.28
N LYS A 94 10.58 -26.70 2.42
CA LYS A 94 11.20 -27.99 2.77
C LYS A 94 11.79 -28.61 1.51
N ASP A 95 13.06 -28.30 1.29
CA ASP A 95 13.95 -29.20 0.59
C ASP A 95 14.31 -30.34 1.55
N ASN A 96 14.35 -31.56 1.01
CA ASN A 96 14.68 -32.86 1.60
C ASN A 96 13.65 -33.63 2.44
N ASP A 97 13.10 -34.62 1.72
CA ASP A 97 13.15 -36.06 2.01
C ASP A 97 11.89 -36.71 2.61
N TYR A 98 11.49 -37.79 1.94
CA TYR A 98 10.31 -38.64 2.11
C TYR A 98 8.99 -38.16 1.49
N GLU A 99 8.69 -38.80 0.36
CA GLU A 99 7.36 -39.02 -0.20
C GLU A 99 6.30 -39.25 0.89
N GLN A 100 5.29 -38.38 0.98
CA GLN A 100 3.94 -38.74 1.44
C GLN A 100 2.90 -37.64 1.11
N SER A 101 2.17 -37.91 0.03
CA SER A 101 0.81 -37.51 -0.37
C SER A 101 -0.01 -36.53 0.51
N THR A 102 -0.60 -35.52 -0.14
CA THR A 102 -2.03 -35.15 0.02
C THR A 102 -2.69 -34.79 -1.32
N THR A 103 -2.51 -35.59 -2.37
CA THR A 103 -3.53 -35.66 -3.43
C THR A 103 -4.69 -36.51 -2.91
N GLY A 104 -5.52 -35.90 -2.08
CA GLY A 104 -6.67 -36.56 -1.44
C GLY A 104 -7.92 -35.70 -1.48
N LEU A 105 -8.16 -35.00 -2.59
CA LEU A 105 -9.41 -34.28 -2.84
C LEU A 105 -9.97 -34.74 -4.18
N ASP A 106 -10.87 -35.73 -4.12
CA ASP A 106 -11.72 -36.12 -5.25
C ASP A 106 -12.54 -34.93 -5.72
N GLY A 107 -12.17 -34.35 -6.86
CA GLY A 107 -12.81 -33.20 -7.49
C GLY A 107 -14.16 -33.53 -8.11
N ARG A 108 -15.19 -33.79 -7.30
CA ARG A 108 -16.59 -33.77 -7.76
C ARG A 108 -17.22 -32.41 -7.50
N PHE A 109 -17.04 -31.51 -8.46
CA PHE A 109 -17.90 -30.33 -8.60
C PHE A 109 -19.26 -30.79 -9.13
N LEU A 110 -20.30 -30.70 -8.30
CA LEU A 110 -21.68 -30.83 -8.77
C LEU A 110 -22.05 -29.55 -9.51
N GLN A 111 -22.12 -29.65 -10.83
CA GLN A 111 -22.78 -28.65 -11.66
C GLN A 111 -24.29 -28.92 -11.57
N THR A 112 -25.02 -28.02 -10.92
CA THR A 112 -26.49 -27.94 -10.99
C THR A 112 -26.95 -27.47 -12.36
#